data_AF-A0A453RQZ6-F1
#
_entry.id   AF-A0A453RQZ6-F1
#
_cell.length_a   1.000
_cell.length_b   1.000
_cell.length_c   1.000
_cell.angle_alpha   90.00
_cell.angle_beta   90.00
_cell.angle_gamma   90.00
#
_symmetry.space_group_name_H-M   'P 1'
#
loop_
_entity.id
_entity.type
_entity.pdbx_description
1 polymer ?
#
loop_
_entity_poly.entity_id
_entity_poly.type
_entity_poly.pdbx_seq_one_letter_code
_entity_poly.pdbx_strand_id
1 'polypeptide(L)'
;MEPPVASCRCHFFDGCSDLQPPPPTGGGEHWVDEVLRRRFLRLARWKEKRRRLDRSLPVTSLMEFNSEDEIQQLSLSTDFLVELSDGIFAKRESCSTFATFSHQAVNFILSLLKNILLSKREKELVEEIIDGLVTRLMKRMCTIPENAGTSDSGPVDCSDAQFNVQHLFRKLGNEEFIGQRIILAVSQKISNVSESLLLLDPFDDSFPDMHGNMFIMIQLIEFLISDYMKIWLCCEQFDKS
;
A
#
# COMPACT_ATOMS: atom_id res chain seq x y z
N MET A 1 15.54 31.51 14.13
CA MET A 1 15.34 30.90 12.80
C MET A 1 14.93 29.47 13.04
N GLU A 2 13.67 29.12 12.75
CA GLU A 2 13.23 27.73 12.75
C GLU A 2 13.89 26.99 11.57
N PRO A 3 14.33 25.73 11.74
CA PRO A 3 14.88 24.97 10.63
C PRO A 3 13.76 24.65 9.63
N PRO A 4 14.06 24.68 8.31
CA PRO A 4 13.08 24.36 7.30
C PRO A 4 12.60 22.92 7.50
N VAL A 5 11.29 22.74 7.65
CA VAL A 5 10.65 21.43 7.60
C VAL A 5 10.98 20.85 6.24
N ALA A 6 11.77 19.77 6.19
CA ALA A 6 12.07 19.08 4.95
C ALA A 6 10.75 18.62 4.32
N SER A 7 10.33 19.33 3.28
CA SER A 7 9.21 18.94 2.42
C SER A 7 9.69 17.75 1.60
N CYS A 8 9.51 16.54 2.11
CA CYS A 8 9.67 15.33 1.32
C CYS A 8 8.57 15.30 0.24
N ARG A 9 8.81 15.96 -0.91
CA ARG A 9 8.03 15.71 -2.13
C ARG A 9 8.40 14.31 -2.61
N CYS A 10 7.43 13.41 -2.60
CA CYS A 10 7.61 12.06 -3.12
C CYS A 10 7.28 12.07 -4.62
N HIS A 11 8.32 12.06 -5.45
CA HIS A 11 8.22 12.03 -6.91
C HIS A 11 7.88 10.63 -7.47
N PHE A 12 7.54 9.69 -6.60
CA PHE A 12 7.39 8.28 -6.96
C PHE A 12 6.13 8.03 -7.82
N PHE A 13 5.11 8.86 -7.64
CA PHE A 13 3.91 8.89 -8.47
C PHE A 13 3.99 9.96 -9.59
N ASP A 14 5.14 10.61 -9.79
CA ASP A 14 5.30 11.59 -10.87
C ASP A 14 5.19 10.88 -12.22
N GLY A 15 4.37 11.43 -13.12
CA GLY A 15 4.04 10.83 -14.42
C GLY A 15 2.69 10.11 -14.46
N CYS A 16 2.03 9.87 -13.32
CA CYS A 16 0.64 9.37 -13.30
C CYS A 16 -0.41 10.47 -13.54
N SER A 17 -0.05 11.76 -13.49
CA SER A 17 -0.99 12.89 -13.47
C SER A 17 -0.81 13.93 -14.58
N ASP A 18 -0.07 13.61 -15.66
CA ASP A 18 0.22 14.56 -16.74
C ASP A 18 -1.01 14.96 -17.61
N LEU A 19 -2.23 14.67 -17.18
CA LEU A 19 -3.47 14.98 -17.90
C LEU A 19 -4.52 15.78 -17.10
N GLN A 20 -4.23 16.33 -15.92
CA GLN A 20 -5.21 17.14 -15.17
C GLN A 20 -5.02 18.67 -15.32
N PRO A 21 -6.08 19.44 -15.65
CA PRO A 21 -6.11 20.88 -15.41
C PRO A 21 -6.21 21.18 -13.90
N PRO A 22 -5.73 22.36 -13.43
CA PRO A 22 -5.69 22.67 -12.01
C PRO A 22 -7.10 22.80 -11.39
N PRO A 23 -7.36 22.23 -10.19
CA PRO A 23 -8.68 22.25 -9.59
C PRO A 23 -9.01 23.59 -8.90
N PRO A 24 -10.31 23.94 -8.77
CA PRO A 24 -10.75 25.14 -8.10
C PRO A 24 -10.65 25.00 -6.57
N THR A 25 -10.25 26.09 -5.93
CA THR A 25 -10.06 26.22 -4.49
C THR A 25 -11.37 26.05 -3.72
N GLY A 26 -11.51 24.96 -2.95
CA GLY A 26 -12.65 24.73 -2.06
C GLY A 26 -12.21 24.00 -0.79
N GLY A 27 -12.06 24.75 0.31
CA GLY A 27 -11.68 24.21 1.62
C GLY A 27 -12.88 23.61 2.34
N GLY A 28 -12.77 22.35 2.77
CA GLY A 28 -13.88 21.74 3.49
C GLY A 28 -13.79 20.32 4.02
N GLU A 29 -12.64 19.62 4.10
CA GLU A 29 -12.62 18.24 4.68
C GLU A 29 -11.39 17.91 5.57
N HIS A 30 -10.56 18.90 5.91
CA HIS A 30 -9.25 18.73 6.57
C HIS A 30 -9.25 18.08 7.99
N TRP A 31 -10.39 17.94 8.67
CA TRP A 31 -10.38 17.63 10.11
C TRP A 31 -10.28 16.14 10.46
N VAL A 32 -10.88 15.25 9.66
CA VAL A 32 -10.80 13.80 9.88
C VAL A 32 -9.39 13.29 9.55
N ASP A 33 -8.82 13.78 8.45
CA ASP A 33 -7.42 13.58 8.06
C ASP A 33 -6.45 13.99 9.16
N GLU A 34 -6.71 15.11 9.84
CA GLU A 34 -5.84 15.62 10.89
C GLU A 34 -5.85 14.73 12.14
N VAL A 35 -6.95 14.04 12.48
CA VAL A 35 -7.01 13.10 13.61
C VAL A 35 -6.19 11.84 13.34
N LEU A 36 -6.32 11.29 12.14
CA LEU A 36 -5.62 10.08 11.71
C LEU A 36 -4.12 10.35 11.48
N ARG A 37 -3.81 11.47 10.82
CA ARG A 37 -2.45 12.02 10.72
C ARG A 37 -1.85 12.24 12.10
N ARG A 38 -2.61 12.80 13.05
CA ARG A 38 -2.15 12.91 14.46
C ARG A 38 -1.94 11.56 15.11
N ARG A 39 -2.71 10.52 14.78
CA ARG A 39 -2.53 9.18 15.34
C ARG A 39 -1.26 8.52 14.78
N PHE A 40 -1.08 8.53 13.46
CA PHE A 40 0.13 8.04 12.80
C PHE A 40 1.38 8.83 13.23
N LEU A 41 1.34 10.17 13.19
CA LEU A 41 2.46 11.00 13.62
C LEU A 41 2.74 10.86 15.12
N ARG A 42 1.74 10.59 15.97
CA ARG A 42 1.99 10.26 17.38
C ARG A 42 2.76 8.96 17.49
N LEU A 43 2.36 7.92 16.77
CA LEU A 43 3.08 6.62 16.74
C LEU A 43 4.52 6.78 16.21
N ALA A 44 4.69 7.47 15.08
CA ALA A 44 6.00 7.70 14.46
C ALA A 44 6.91 8.59 15.32
N ARG A 45 6.39 9.67 15.93
CA ARG A 45 7.15 10.54 16.84
C ARG A 45 7.49 9.87 18.15
N TRP A 46 6.63 8.99 18.67
CA TRP A 46 6.96 8.17 19.84
C TRP A 46 8.18 7.28 19.56
N LYS A 47 8.22 6.63 18.38
CA LYS A 47 9.37 5.84 17.93
C LYS A 47 10.65 6.68 17.76
N GLU A 48 10.54 7.86 17.15
CA GLU A 48 11.65 8.82 16.98
C GLU A 48 12.20 9.35 18.32
N LYS A 49 11.33 9.67 19.29
CA LYS A 49 11.72 10.17 20.62
C LYS A 49 12.45 9.11 21.44
N ARG A 50 12.13 7.82 21.26
CA ARG A 50 12.85 6.70 21.90
C ARG A 50 14.24 6.48 21.31
N ARG A 51 14.38 6.56 19.97
CA ARG A 51 15.70 6.50 19.30
C ARG A 51 16.68 7.57 19.76
N ARG A 52 16.20 8.76 20.13
CA ARG A 52 17.04 9.84 20.67
C ARG A 52 17.44 9.63 22.14
N LEU A 53 16.64 8.90 22.91
CA LEU A 53 16.94 8.56 24.31
C LEU A 53 17.96 7.40 24.42
N ASP A 54 18.01 6.52 23.41
CA ASP A 54 18.95 5.39 23.32
C ASP A 54 20.42 5.80 23.08
N ARG A 55 20.69 7.07 22.79
CA ARG A 55 22.05 7.51 22.44
C ARG A 55 22.94 7.85 23.64
N SER A 56 22.45 7.76 24.88
CA SER A 56 23.18 8.30 26.04
C SER A 56 23.29 7.45 27.30
N LEU A 57 22.90 6.16 27.35
CA LEU A 57 23.12 5.36 28.57
C LEU A 57 23.54 3.90 28.31
N PRO A 58 24.36 3.32 29.21
CA PRO A 58 25.09 2.09 28.96
C PRO A 58 24.19 0.84 29.02
N VAL A 59 24.55 -0.10 28.15
CA VAL A 59 24.04 -1.46 28.01
C VAL A 59 24.12 -2.21 29.35
N THR A 60 23.00 -2.37 30.07
CA THR A 60 22.86 -3.42 31.12
C THR A 60 21.43 -3.71 31.61
N SER A 61 20.39 -3.26 30.90
CA SER A 61 19.00 -3.74 31.09
C SER A 61 18.38 -3.92 29.70
N LEU A 62 18.70 -5.01 28.99
CA LEU A 62 17.85 -6.21 28.95
C LEU A 62 16.41 -5.82 28.55
N MET A 63 16.19 -5.54 27.26
CA MET A 63 15.53 -6.48 26.34
C MET A 63 14.17 -7.00 26.84
N GLU A 64 13.19 -6.11 26.96
CA GLU A 64 11.79 -6.44 26.71
C GLU A 64 11.25 -5.41 25.71
N PHE A 65 11.49 -5.67 24.43
CA PHE A 65 10.61 -5.16 23.39
C PHE A 65 9.30 -5.92 23.55
N ASN A 66 8.18 -5.24 23.78
CA ASN A 66 6.88 -5.91 23.75
C ASN A 66 6.62 -6.26 22.27
N SER A 67 6.77 -7.52 21.88
CA SER A 67 6.45 -7.99 20.51
C SER A 67 5.01 -7.62 20.12
N GLU A 68 4.14 -7.62 21.12
CA GLU A 68 2.77 -7.12 21.08
C GLU A 68 2.65 -5.69 20.54
N ASP A 69 3.59 -4.79 20.88
CA ASP A 69 3.59 -3.41 20.40
C ASP A 69 3.96 -3.33 18.90
N GLU A 70 4.85 -4.21 18.41
CA GLU A 70 5.27 -4.22 17.00
C GLU A 70 4.19 -4.82 16.09
N ILE A 71 3.55 -5.91 16.52
CA ILE A 71 2.39 -6.49 15.81
C ILE A 71 1.22 -5.52 15.79
N GLN A 72 0.91 -4.87 16.90
CA GLN A 72 -0.16 -3.87 16.94
C GLN A 72 0.17 -2.68 16.03
N GLN A 73 1.42 -2.22 16.01
CA GLN A 73 1.86 -1.18 15.07
C GLN A 73 1.77 -1.63 13.62
N LEU A 74 2.11 -2.88 13.30
CA LEU A 74 1.97 -3.43 11.97
C LEU A 74 0.51 -3.41 11.54
N SER A 75 -0.39 -3.98 12.36
CA SER A 75 -1.83 -3.98 12.15
C SER A 75 -2.37 -2.56 11.89
N LEU A 76 -2.10 -1.62 12.80
CA LEU A 76 -2.55 -0.22 12.65
C LEU A 76 -2.02 0.46 11.38
N SER A 77 -0.79 0.13 10.97
CA SER A 77 -0.20 0.70 9.76
C SER A 77 -0.80 0.11 8.50
N THR A 78 -1.11 -1.19 8.49
CA THR A 78 -1.84 -1.83 7.39
C THR A 78 -3.27 -1.28 7.27
N ASP A 79 -3.96 -1.06 8.39
CA ASP A 79 -5.29 -0.46 8.40
C ASP A 79 -5.28 0.98 7.87
N PHE A 80 -4.29 1.78 8.31
CA PHE A 80 -4.10 3.13 7.80
C PHE A 80 -3.86 3.14 6.28
N LEU A 81 -3.04 2.24 5.75
CA LEU A 81 -2.76 2.19 4.31
C LEU A 81 -4.01 1.82 3.50
N VAL A 82 -4.85 0.94 4.04
CA VAL A 82 -6.13 0.56 3.43
C VAL A 82 -7.13 1.72 3.46
N GLU A 83 -7.22 2.44 4.58
CA GLU A 83 -8.08 3.62 4.73
C GLU A 83 -7.63 4.77 3.81
N LEU A 84 -6.32 5.02 3.71
CA LEU A 84 -5.74 5.97 2.76
C LEU A 84 -6.10 5.60 1.31
N SER A 85 -6.14 4.30 0.99
CA SER A 85 -6.57 3.84 -0.32
C SER A 85 -8.05 4.17 -0.56
N ASP A 86 -8.92 3.98 0.44
CA ASP A 86 -10.34 4.38 0.35
C ASP A 86 -10.51 5.89 0.12
N GLY A 87 -9.64 6.71 0.71
CA GLY A 87 -9.63 8.16 0.52
C GLY A 87 -9.48 8.59 -0.94
N ILE A 88 -8.67 7.87 -1.74
CA ILE A 88 -8.56 8.13 -3.19
C ILE A 88 -9.85 7.77 -3.91
N PHE A 89 -10.45 6.62 -3.63
CA PHE A 89 -11.70 6.20 -4.28
C PHE A 89 -12.86 7.15 -3.93
N ALA A 90 -12.85 7.73 -2.72
CA ALA A 90 -13.82 8.73 -2.28
C ALA A 90 -13.51 10.17 -2.78
N LYS A 91 -12.44 10.37 -3.56
CA LYS A 91 -11.92 11.69 -3.99
C LYS A 91 -11.68 12.68 -2.84
N ARG A 92 -11.43 12.18 -1.62
CA ARG A 92 -11.19 13.00 -0.42
C ARG A 92 -9.74 13.46 -0.31
N GLU A 93 -8.82 12.77 -0.98
CA GLU A 93 -7.39 13.01 -0.88
C GLU A 93 -6.80 13.57 -2.18
N SER A 94 -5.92 14.57 -2.06
CA SER A 94 -5.15 15.02 -3.21
C SER A 94 -4.09 13.97 -3.59
N CYS A 95 -3.83 13.80 -4.88
CA CYS A 95 -2.82 12.86 -5.39
C CYS A 95 -1.44 13.05 -4.72
N SER A 96 -1.05 14.30 -4.46
CA SER A 96 0.22 14.64 -3.79
C SER A 96 0.28 14.24 -2.30
N THR A 97 -0.87 14.29 -1.61
CA THR A 97 -1.01 13.89 -0.20
C THR A 97 -0.95 12.37 -0.09
N PHE A 98 -1.70 11.68 -0.95
CA PHE A 98 -1.69 10.23 -1.04
C PHE A 98 -0.27 9.71 -1.28
N ALA A 99 0.44 10.25 -2.28
CA ALA A 99 1.79 9.83 -2.63
C ALA A 99 2.77 9.90 -1.45
N THR A 100 2.66 10.96 -0.64
CA THR A 100 3.55 11.18 0.50
C THR A 100 3.22 10.22 1.65
N PHE A 101 1.94 10.07 1.99
CA PHE A 101 1.52 9.23 3.11
C PHE A 101 1.64 7.74 2.82
N SER A 102 1.27 7.32 1.61
CA SER A 102 1.45 5.93 1.17
C SER A 102 2.92 5.52 1.22
N HIS A 103 3.83 6.36 0.72
CA HIS A 103 5.27 6.09 0.80
C HIS A 103 5.73 5.90 2.24
N GLN A 104 5.34 6.80 3.15
CA GLN A 104 5.73 6.70 4.56
C GLN A 104 5.15 5.46 5.23
N ALA A 105 3.87 5.16 4.99
CA ALA A 105 3.20 3.99 5.53
C ALA A 105 3.84 2.69 5.04
N VAL A 106 4.08 2.57 3.73
CA VAL A 106 4.74 1.38 3.15
C VAL A 106 6.14 1.21 3.75
N ASN A 107 6.97 2.25 3.77
CA ASN A 107 8.31 2.14 4.35
C ASN A 107 8.28 1.72 5.83
N PHE A 108 7.29 2.22 6.59
CA PHE A 108 7.11 1.86 7.98
C PHE A 108 6.70 0.40 8.14
N ILE A 109 5.75 -0.09 7.33
CA ILE A 109 5.33 -1.50 7.27
C ILE A 109 6.52 -2.40 6.94
N LEU A 110 7.27 -2.11 5.87
CA LEU A 110 8.44 -2.93 5.48
C LEU A 110 9.50 -2.96 6.58
N SER A 111 9.72 -1.83 7.26
CA SER A 111 10.67 -1.76 8.37
C SER A 111 10.23 -2.59 9.59
N LEU A 112 8.95 -2.53 9.94
CA LEU A 112 8.38 -3.34 11.03
C LEU A 112 8.44 -4.83 10.69
N LEU A 113 8.05 -5.19 9.47
CA LEU A 113 8.05 -6.57 9.02
C LEU A 113 9.45 -7.18 9.10
N LYS A 114 10.49 -6.47 8.65
CA LYS A 114 11.89 -6.91 8.80
C LYS A 114 12.24 -7.21 10.25
N ASN A 115 11.91 -6.32 11.17
CA ASN A 115 12.21 -6.50 12.59
C ASN A 115 11.52 -7.75 13.15
N ILE A 116 10.22 -7.93 12.85
CA ILE A 116 9.45 -9.06 13.35
C ILE A 116 9.96 -10.38 12.75
N LEU A 117 10.20 -10.43 11.43
CA LEU A 117 10.72 -11.63 10.76
C LEU A 117 12.12 -12.02 11.27
N LEU A 118 12.98 -11.05 11.56
CA LEU A 118 14.29 -11.30 12.18
C LEU A 118 14.16 -11.89 13.60
N SER A 119 13.12 -11.51 14.34
CA SER A 119 12.88 -12.02 15.69
C SER A 119 12.37 -13.48 15.72
N LYS A 120 11.93 -14.03 14.56
CA LYS A 120 11.30 -15.36 14.39
C LYS A 120 10.09 -15.65 15.29
N ARG A 121 9.49 -14.63 15.92
CA ARG A 121 8.31 -14.76 16.79
C ARG A 121 7.04 -14.38 16.03
N GLU A 122 5.90 -14.96 16.44
CA GLU A 122 4.55 -14.54 16.03
C GLU A 122 4.30 -14.53 14.50
N LYS A 123 4.94 -15.45 13.77
CA LYS A 123 4.87 -15.55 12.30
C LYS A 123 3.42 -15.67 11.79
N GLU A 124 2.60 -16.47 12.44
CA GLU A 124 1.19 -16.70 12.05
C GLU A 124 0.37 -15.40 12.05
N LEU A 125 0.46 -14.59 13.12
CA LEU A 125 -0.26 -13.32 13.21
C LEU A 125 0.22 -12.31 12.16
N VAL A 126 1.53 -12.29 11.89
CA VAL A 126 2.09 -11.44 10.82
C VAL A 126 1.56 -11.87 9.46
N GLU A 127 1.47 -13.17 9.19
CA GLU A 127 0.89 -13.71 7.97
C GLU A 127 -0.57 -13.28 7.81
N GLU A 128 -1.38 -13.43 8.86
CA GLU A 128 -2.79 -13.00 8.85
C GLU A 128 -2.94 -11.50 8.57
N ILE A 129 -2.12 -10.65 9.19
CA ILE A 129 -2.16 -9.19 8.97
C ILE A 129 -1.79 -8.84 7.52
N ILE A 130 -0.74 -9.47 6.98
CA ILE A 130 -0.28 -9.20 5.61
C ILE A 130 -1.25 -9.78 4.57
N ASP A 131 -1.78 -10.98 4.77
CA ASP A 131 -2.80 -11.57 3.89
C ASP A 131 -4.09 -10.74 3.91
N GLY A 132 -4.46 -10.21 5.09
CA GLY A 132 -5.55 -9.26 5.26
C GLY A 132 -5.30 -7.93 4.54
N LEU A 133 -4.07 -7.41 4.56
CA LEU A 133 -3.68 -6.23 3.78
C LEU A 133 -3.80 -6.49 2.28
N VAL A 134 -3.20 -7.58 1.79
CA VAL A 134 -3.20 -7.96 0.37
C VAL A 134 -4.62 -8.13 -0.13
N THR A 135 -5.47 -8.86 0.60
CA THR A 135 -6.87 -9.09 0.24
C THR A 135 -7.66 -7.78 0.16
N ARG A 136 -7.47 -6.87 1.14
CA ARG A 136 -8.18 -5.58 1.18
C ARG A 136 -7.72 -4.64 0.06
N LEU A 137 -6.43 -4.55 -0.23
CA LEU A 137 -5.93 -3.76 -1.37
C LEU A 137 -6.34 -4.39 -2.70
N MET A 138 -6.37 -5.71 -2.82
CA MET A 138 -6.78 -6.42 -4.04
C MET A 138 -8.21 -6.09 -4.40
N LYS A 139 -9.09 -6.08 -3.39
CA LYS A 139 -10.50 -5.70 -3.57
C LYS A 139 -10.61 -4.31 -4.21
N ARG A 140 -9.80 -3.34 -3.77
CA ARG A 140 -9.76 -1.95 -4.27
C ARG A 140 -9.15 -1.82 -5.65
N MET A 141 -8.06 -2.55 -5.91
CA MET A 141 -7.45 -2.57 -7.24
C MET A 141 -8.42 -3.11 -8.29
N CYS A 142 -9.26 -4.08 -7.93
CA CYS A 142 -10.24 -4.70 -8.83
C CYS A 142 -11.68 -4.18 -8.67
N THR A 143 -11.92 -3.07 -7.96
CA THR A 143 -13.29 -2.52 -7.87
C THR A 143 -13.71 -1.96 -9.22
N ILE A 144 -14.87 -2.40 -9.70
CA ILE A 144 -15.56 -1.83 -10.85
C ILE A 144 -16.35 -0.61 -10.37
N PRO A 145 -16.18 0.59 -10.94
CA PRO A 145 -16.92 1.77 -10.52
C PRO A 145 -18.41 1.64 -10.84
N GLU A 146 -19.27 1.59 -9.81
CA GLU A 146 -20.73 1.40 -9.95
C GLU A 146 -21.48 2.61 -10.57
N ASN A 147 -20.80 3.67 -11.01
CA ASN A 147 -21.42 4.91 -11.48
C ASN A 147 -21.02 5.34 -12.90
N ALA A 148 -21.00 4.40 -13.86
CA ALA A 148 -20.89 4.72 -15.29
C ALA A 148 -22.25 5.05 -15.95
N GLY A 149 -23.34 5.11 -15.17
CA GLY A 149 -24.70 5.28 -15.68
C GLY A 149 -25.39 6.55 -15.21
N THR A 150 -24.81 7.73 -15.50
CA THR A 150 -25.45 9.06 -15.67
C THR A 150 -24.47 10.18 -15.32
N SER A 151 -23.80 10.74 -16.32
CA SER A 151 -23.47 12.17 -16.45
C SER A 151 -22.49 12.37 -17.61
N ASP A 152 -22.70 13.46 -18.34
CA ASP A 152 -22.02 13.90 -19.56
C ASP A 152 -20.56 14.38 -19.33
N SER A 153 -19.81 13.65 -18.49
CA SER A 153 -18.39 13.88 -18.22
C SER A 153 -17.62 12.65 -18.67
N GLY A 154 -16.63 12.83 -19.54
CA GLY A 154 -15.92 11.76 -20.25
C GLY A 154 -15.38 10.63 -19.37
N PRO A 155 -14.97 9.51 -19.99
CA PRO A 155 -14.31 8.44 -19.27
C PRO A 155 -12.97 8.97 -18.75
N VAL A 156 -12.38 8.31 -17.74
CA VAL A 156 -11.05 8.57 -17.17
C VAL A 156 -11.07 9.43 -15.90
N ASP A 157 -11.28 8.76 -14.76
CA ASP A 157 -10.87 9.25 -13.43
C ASP A 157 -10.71 8.09 -12.43
N CYS A 158 -11.38 6.94 -12.65
CA CYS A 158 -11.24 5.75 -11.78
C CYS A 158 -9.95 4.94 -12.04
N SER A 159 -9.38 5.06 -13.24
CA SER A 159 -8.14 4.36 -13.63
C SER A 159 -6.96 4.74 -12.72
N ASP A 160 -6.89 6.00 -12.31
CA ASP A 160 -5.78 6.51 -11.50
C ASP A 160 -5.77 5.90 -10.10
N ALA A 161 -6.94 5.66 -9.50
CA ALA A 161 -7.05 5.04 -8.18
C ALA A 161 -6.59 3.57 -8.21
N GLN A 162 -6.99 2.81 -9.24
CA GLN A 162 -6.56 1.43 -9.42
C GLN A 162 -5.04 1.34 -9.65
N PHE A 163 -4.47 2.23 -10.48
CA PHE A 163 -3.02 2.31 -10.68
C PHE A 163 -2.28 2.73 -9.40
N ASN A 164 -2.84 3.63 -8.59
CA ASN A 164 -2.26 3.99 -7.30
C ASN A 164 -2.18 2.78 -6.36
N VAL A 165 -3.23 1.95 -6.30
CA VAL A 165 -3.21 0.69 -5.51
C VAL A 165 -2.25 -0.34 -6.10
N GLN A 166 -2.19 -0.48 -7.44
CA GLN A 166 -1.19 -1.31 -8.12
C GLN A 166 0.23 -0.89 -7.72
N HIS A 167 0.47 0.42 -7.62
CA HIS A 167 1.75 0.96 -7.22
C HIS A 167 2.06 0.71 -5.73
N LEU A 168 1.06 0.73 -4.85
CA LEU A 168 1.22 0.27 -3.46
C LEU A 168 1.70 -1.18 -3.42
N PHE A 169 1.07 -2.06 -4.20
CA PHE A 169 1.47 -3.46 -4.29
C PHE A 169 2.90 -3.60 -4.78
N ARG A 170 3.27 -2.90 -5.86
CA ARG A 170 4.64 -2.88 -6.38
C ARG A 170 5.63 -2.52 -5.25
N LYS A 171 5.35 -1.44 -4.51
CA LYS A 171 6.24 -0.98 -3.43
C LYS A 171 6.31 -1.94 -2.24
N LEU A 172 5.17 -2.49 -1.82
CA LEU A 172 5.10 -3.49 -0.76
C LEU A 172 5.87 -4.76 -1.13
N GLY A 173 5.88 -5.12 -2.42
CA GLY A 173 6.62 -6.25 -2.97
C GLY A 173 8.14 -6.14 -2.86
N ASN A 174 8.69 -4.99 -2.46
CA ASN A 174 10.13 -4.89 -2.18
C ASN A 174 10.61 -5.91 -1.13
N GLU A 175 9.74 -6.32 -0.21
CA GLU A 175 10.03 -7.42 0.71
C GLU A 175 9.49 -8.74 0.16
N GLU A 176 10.38 -9.73 0.02
CA GLU A 176 10.06 -11.06 -0.54
C GLU A 176 8.81 -11.70 0.10
N PHE A 177 8.73 -11.64 1.43
CA PHE A 177 7.61 -12.20 2.19
C PHE A 177 6.24 -11.66 1.77
N ILE A 178 6.17 -10.36 1.42
CA ILE A 178 4.94 -9.73 0.93
C ILE A 178 4.81 -9.95 -0.58
N GLY A 179 5.90 -9.79 -1.34
CA GLY A 179 5.93 -9.93 -2.79
C GLY A 179 5.41 -11.28 -3.28
N GLN A 180 5.85 -12.38 -2.66
CA GLN A 180 5.37 -13.73 -2.98
C GLN A 180 3.87 -13.89 -2.73
N ARG A 181 3.36 -13.34 -1.62
CA ARG A 181 1.92 -13.36 -1.30
C ARG A 181 1.10 -12.55 -2.29
N ILE A 182 1.60 -11.40 -2.72
CA ILE A 182 0.97 -10.61 -3.77
C ILE A 182 0.92 -11.43 -5.06
N ILE A 183 2.03 -12.01 -5.51
CA ILE A 183 2.05 -12.83 -6.73
C ILE A 183 1.04 -13.97 -6.66
N LEU A 184 0.97 -14.69 -5.54
CA LEU A 184 0.04 -15.79 -5.34
C LEU A 184 -1.42 -15.32 -5.37
N ALA A 185 -1.75 -14.27 -4.62
CA ALA A 185 -3.10 -13.70 -4.57
C ALA A 185 -3.55 -13.15 -5.93
N VAL A 186 -2.66 -12.44 -6.64
CA VAL A 186 -2.93 -11.91 -7.98
C VAL A 186 -3.12 -13.04 -8.97
N SER A 187 -2.27 -14.07 -8.95
CA SER A 187 -2.39 -15.22 -9.85
C SER A 187 -3.71 -15.97 -9.66
N GLN A 188 -4.13 -16.18 -8.41
CA GLN A 188 -5.42 -16.77 -8.12
C GLN A 188 -6.58 -15.90 -8.66
N LYS A 189 -6.49 -14.58 -8.47
CA LYS A 189 -7.52 -13.67 -8.96
C LYS A 189 -7.58 -13.62 -10.49
N ILE A 190 -6.43 -13.64 -11.17
CA ILE A 190 -6.35 -13.76 -12.64
C ILE A 190 -7.03 -15.05 -13.10
N SER A 191 -6.74 -16.18 -12.46
CA SER A 191 -7.38 -17.46 -12.79
C SER A 191 -8.90 -17.34 -12.72
N ASN A 192 -9.44 -16.81 -11.62
CA ASN A 192 -10.89 -16.65 -11.43
C ASN A 192 -11.52 -15.70 -12.46
N VAL A 193 -10.86 -14.58 -12.78
CA VAL A 193 -11.33 -13.64 -13.80
C VAL A 193 -11.29 -14.27 -15.19
N SER A 194 -10.26 -15.06 -15.50
CA SER A 194 -10.14 -15.74 -16.79
C SER A 194 -11.23 -16.79 -17.00
N GLU A 195 -11.58 -17.57 -15.98
CA GLU A 195 -12.68 -18.53 -16.03
C GLU A 195 -14.03 -17.83 -16.28
N SER A 196 -14.21 -16.67 -15.64
CA SER A 196 -15.42 -15.87 -15.82
C SER A 196 -15.51 -15.29 -17.23
N LEU A 197 -14.40 -14.77 -17.77
CA LEU A 197 -14.32 -14.24 -19.14
C LEU A 197 -14.56 -15.30 -20.22
N LEU A 198 -14.18 -16.57 -19.97
CA LEU A 198 -14.45 -17.67 -20.90
C LEU A 198 -15.95 -17.98 -21.05
N LEU A 199 -16.76 -17.61 -20.05
CA LEU A 199 -18.19 -17.89 -19.99
C LEU A 199 -19.05 -16.64 -20.24
N LEU A 200 -18.46 -15.45 -20.21
CA LEU A 200 -19.15 -14.18 -20.36
C LEU A 200 -19.38 -13.87 -21.84
N ASP A 201 -20.52 -13.25 -22.15
CA ASP A 201 -20.76 -12.69 -23.48
C ASP A 201 -19.76 -11.53 -23.72
N PRO A 202 -18.97 -11.53 -24.81
CA PRO A 202 -18.07 -10.41 -25.12
C PRO A 202 -18.78 -9.07 -25.34
N PHE A 203 -20.11 -9.07 -25.52
CA PHE A 203 -20.93 -7.87 -25.60
C PHE A 203 -21.61 -7.49 -24.28
N ASP A 204 -21.34 -8.22 -23.19
CA ASP A 204 -21.80 -7.86 -21.85
C ASP A 204 -21.09 -6.59 -21.34
N ASP A 205 -21.85 -5.70 -20.69
CA ASP A 205 -21.34 -4.42 -20.21
C ASP A 205 -20.20 -4.57 -19.18
N SER A 206 -20.10 -5.72 -18.49
CA SER A 206 -19.03 -6.00 -17.53
C SER A 206 -17.73 -6.54 -18.16
N PHE A 207 -17.77 -6.98 -19.43
CA PHE A 207 -16.61 -7.58 -20.10
C PHE A 207 -15.38 -6.64 -20.14
N PRO A 208 -15.50 -5.36 -20.56
CA PRO A 208 -14.35 -4.45 -20.61
C PRO A 208 -13.71 -4.23 -19.25
N ASP A 209 -14.51 -4.16 -18.18
CA ASP A 209 -14.00 -3.95 -16.82
C ASP A 209 -13.27 -5.17 -16.28
N MET A 210 -13.80 -6.37 -16.53
CA MET A 210 -13.12 -7.62 -16.16
C MET A 210 -11.79 -7.78 -16.91
N HIS A 211 -11.78 -7.45 -18.20
CA HIS A 211 -10.56 -7.44 -19.01
C HIS A 211 -9.54 -6.40 -18.53
N GLY A 212 -9.98 -5.18 -18.22
CA GLY A 212 -9.13 -4.12 -17.65
C GLY A 212 -8.51 -4.51 -16.31
N ASN A 213 -9.30 -5.12 -15.41
CA ASN A 213 -8.81 -5.66 -14.15
C ASN A 213 -7.73 -6.73 -14.37
N MET A 214 -7.94 -7.64 -15.33
CA MET A 214 -6.97 -8.66 -15.69
C MET A 214 -5.66 -8.05 -16.20
N PHE A 215 -5.73 -7.01 -17.03
CA PHE A 215 -4.55 -6.29 -17.52
C PHE A 215 -3.73 -5.66 -16.38
N ILE A 216 -4.37 -4.93 -15.46
CA ILE A 216 -3.68 -4.29 -14.31
C ILE A 216 -3.00 -5.35 -13.44
N MET A 217 -3.65 -6.50 -13.22
CA MET A 217 -3.09 -7.61 -12.46
C MET A 217 -1.86 -8.24 -13.13
N ILE A 218 -1.91 -8.49 -14.44
CA ILE A 218 -0.78 -9.05 -15.20
C ILE A 218 0.41 -8.08 -15.15
N GLN A 219 0.15 -6.80 -15.37
CA GLN A 219 1.18 -5.77 -15.32
C GLN A 219 1.81 -5.64 -13.92
N LEU A 220 1.03 -5.83 -12.85
CA LEU A 220 1.57 -5.88 -11.49
C LEU A 220 2.55 -7.05 -11.31
N ILE A 221 2.21 -8.24 -11.79
CA ILE A 221 3.13 -9.40 -11.75
C ILE A 221 4.40 -9.10 -12.53
N GLU A 222 4.29 -8.52 -13.73
CA GLU A 222 5.43 -8.13 -14.55
C GLU A 222 6.37 -7.16 -13.79
N PHE A 223 5.80 -6.13 -13.15
CA PHE A 223 6.57 -5.17 -12.35
C PHE A 223 7.27 -5.83 -11.16
N LEU A 224 6.57 -6.67 -10.40
CA LEU A 224 7.16 -7.36 -9.25
C LEU A 224 8.30 -8.27 -9.67
N ILE A 225 8.14 -8.99 -10.79
CA ILE A 225 9.16 -9.87 -11.32
C ILE A 225 10.39 -9.06 -11.77
N SER A 226 10.15 -8.03 -12.59
CA SER A 226 11.20 -7.22 -13.20
C SER A 226 12.03 -6.47 -12.15
N ASP A 227 11.37 -5.92 -11.13
CA ASP A 227 12.02 -5.10 -10.12
C ASP A 227 12.71 -5.93 -9.04
N TYR A 228 12.08 -7.02 -8.59
CA TYR A 228 12.45 -7.65 -7.32
C TYR A 228 12.92 -9.09 -7.41
N MET A 229 12.64 -9.85 -8.48
CA MET A 229 13.04 -11.27 -8.52
C MET A 229 14.54 -11.47 -8.35
N LYS A 230 15.36 -10.59 -8.96
CA LYS A 230 16.81 -10.65 -8.76
C LYS A 230 17.20 -10.42 -7.31
N ILE A 231 16.52 -9.51 -6.61
CA ILE A 231 16.79 -9.19 -5.21
C ILE A 231 16.39 -10.37 -4.32
N TRP A 232 15.19 -10.93 -4.54
CA TRP A 232 14.69 -12.09 -3.79
C TRP A 232 15.61 -13.31 -3.96
N LEU A 233 16.07 -13.60 -5.19
CA LEU A 233 16.97 -14.73 -5.46
C LEU A 233 18.36 -14.56 -4.80
N CYS A 234 18.81 -13.34 -4.55
CA CYS A 234 20.07 -13.07 -3.86
C CYS A 234 19.94 -13.13 -2.32
N CYS A 235 18.73 -13.20 -1.78
CA CYS A 235 18.52 -13.42 -0.36
C CYS A 235 18.77 -14.91 -0.04
N GLU A 236 20.02 -15.26 0.31
CA GLU A 236 20.46 -16.60 0.75
C GLU A 236 19.84 -17.09 2.07
N GLN A 237 18.57 -16.79 2.35
CA GLN A 237 17.85 -17.36 3.51
C GLN A 237 17.34 -18.79 3.24
N PHE A 238 17.39 -19.26 1.98
CA PHE A 238 16.98 -20.61 1.62
C PHE A 238 17.97 -21.72 2.04
N ASP A 239 19.24 -21.40 2.34
CA ASP A 239 20.26 -22.42 2.63
C ASP A 239 20.42 -22.76 4.13
N LYS A 240 19.48 -22.37 4.99
CA LYS A 240 19.53 -22.64 6.44
C LYS A 240 18.22 -23.18 7.02
N SER A 241 17.62 -24.17 6.36
CA SER A 241 16.70 -25.11 7.01
C SER A 241 17.44 -26.35 7.48
#